data_AF-A0A2E9IM37-F1
#
_entry.id   AF-A0A2E9IM37-F1
#
_cell.length_a   1.000
_cell.length_b   1.000
_cell.length_c   1.000
_cell.angle_alpha   90.00
_cell.angle_beta   90.00
_cell.angle_gamma   90.00
#
_symmetry.space_group_name_H-M   'P 1'
#
loop_
_entity.id
_entity.type
_entity.pdbx_description
1 polymer ?
#
loop_
_entity_poly.entity_id
_entity_poly.type
_entity_poly.pdbx_seq_one_letter_code
_entity_poly.pdbx_strand_id
1 'polypeptide(L)'
;MQYLRLERAIDSAKSDLKSGQYLANSKPSNLNPEQDMQPLIERGKLLIESAQLQIKNSQQGLVELLQIVQQQQSHQVAVDLKRFDYDLESANYDDAITVLCKRLLNTCWELGYETLFFDGVFIQDSESTQRSSPELHNNTYDQLIKIDGTAFSVTIPVDFQLKPDTTGSTSSIFEYENAPIFKDDKKALLVIEIIQPADSSSGLLSLRAIDLGTQQIVAHHLIKIKDSAEKLGLVGENLVDRTPDQLKLRDEANALETLSNLGDLYIFKVSSEFENTIVNELLIHTLLKDKTLKITDSDFILRAYGAALTTPESWQGHSNAQLTINADSSINHYKLVALADNSDRVLPCGTLQLTNSNAPETVTDTAKAREETAEN
;
A
#
# COMPACT_ATOMS: atom_id res chain seq x y z
N MET A 1 26.36 8.17 -18.81
CA MET A 1 27.48 9.04 -19.29
C MET A 1 28.86 8.58 -18.81
N GLN A 2 29.06 8.20 -17.54
CA GLN A 2 30.38 7.75 -17.06
C GLN A 2 30.83 6.39 -17.63
N TYR A 3 29.93 5.41 -17.73
CA TYR A 3 30.20 4.10 -18.37
C TYR A 3 30.82 4.27 -19.78
N LEU A 4 30.13 5.02 -20.65
CA LEU A 4 30.60 5.29 -22.02
C LEU A 4 31.95 6.01 -22.07
N ARG A 5 32.30 6.82 -21.06
CA ARG A 5 33.62 7.46 -20.98
C ARG A 5 34.72 6.45 -20.64
N LEU A 6 34.47 5.57 -19.68
CA LEU A 6 35.40 4.51 -19.28
C LEU A 6 35.61 3.50 -20.42
N GLU A 7 34.55 3.12 -21.11
CA GLU A 7 34.62 2.24 -22.28
C GLU A 7 35.46 2.85 -23.42
N ARG A 8 35.20 4.12 -23.77
CA ARG A 8 36.02 4.84 -24.76
C ARG A 8 37.48 4.99 -24.34
N ALA A 9 37.75 5.19 -23.04
CA ALA A 9 39.12 5.27 -22.52
C ALA A 9 39.87 3.94 -22.66
N ILE A 10 39.18 2.81 -22.45
CA ILE A 10 39.74 1.47 -22.67
C ILE A 10 40.02 1.24 -24.15
N ASP A 11 39.09 1.60 -25.04
CA ASP A 11 39.26 1.38 -26.48
C ASP A 11 40.37 2.25 -27.08
N SER A 12 40.47 3.51 -26.64
CA SER A 12 41.60 4.38 -26.98
C SER A 12 42.92 3.77 -26.52
N ALA A 13 43.00 3.35 -25.25
CA ALA A 13 44.21 2.75 -24.70
C ALA A 13 44.58 1.42 -25.39
N LYS A 14 43.61 0.61 -25.83
CA LYS A 14 43.87 -0.58 -26.66
C LYS A 14 44.45 -0.23 -28.02
N SER A 15 44.00 0.88 -28.63
CA SER A 15 44.57 1.39 -29.88
C SER A 15 46.02 1.87 -29.69
N ASP A 16 46.27 2.60 -28.61
CA ASP A 16 47.62 3.06 -28.25
C ASP A 16 48.56 1.90 -27.94
N LEU A 17 48.05 0.84 -27.29
CA LEU A 17 48.81 -0.39 -27.04
C LEU A 17 49.24 -1.08 -28.34
N LYS A 18 48.34 -1.21 -29.32
CA LYS A 18 48.68 -1.75 -30.65
C LYS A 18 49.71 -0.87 -31.37
N SER A 19 49.55 0.44 -31.27
CA SER A 19 50.47 1.40 -31.88
C SER A 19 51.86 1.34 -31.23
N GLY A 20 51.91 1.24 -29.90
CA GLY A 20 53.16 1.09 -29.14
C GLY A 20 53.87 -0.23 -29.47
N GLN A 21 53.13 -1.34 -29.61
CA GLN A 21 53.66 -2.62 -30.08
C GLN A 21 54.25 -2.53 -31.48
N TYR A 22 53.63 -1.80 -32.40
CA TYR A 22 54.18 -1.58 -33.74
C TYR A 22 55.51 -0.80 -33.67
N LEU A 23 55.55 0.30 -32.92
CA LEU A 23 56.75 1.13 -32.78
C LEU A 23 57.90 0.36 -32.12
N ALA A 24 57.61 -0.39 -31.04
CA ALA A 24 58.61 -1.18 -30.30
C ALA A 24 59.22 -2.33 -31.13
N ASN A 25 58.50 -2.81 -32.16
CA ASN A 25 58.95 -3.88 -33.04
C ASN A 25 59.51 -3.37 -34.39
N SER A 26 59.59 -2.05 -34.58
CA SER A 26 60.10 -1.44 -35.81
C SER A 26 61.56 -1.84 -36.07
N LYS A 27 61.88 -2.11 -37.35
CA LYS A 27 63.24 -2.43 -37.80
C LYS A 27 63.70 -1.41 -38.84
N PRO A 28 65.03 -1.22 -39.02
CA PRO A 28 65.57 -0.39 -40.10
C PRO A 28 65.04 -0.84 -41.46
N SER A 29 64.82 0.10 -42.37
CA SER A 29 64.35 -0.20 -43.72
C SER A 29 65.46 -0.82 -44.56
N ASN A 30 65.09 -1.68 -45.51
CA ASN A 30 66.04 -2.19 -46.52
C ASN A 30 66.66 -1.08 -47.38
N LEU A 31 66.02 0.10 -47.45
CA LEU A 31 66.53 1.29 -48.15
C LEU A 31 67.44 2.17 -47.28
N ASN A 32 67.43 1.99 -45.96
CA ASN A 32 68.29 2.71 -45.02
C ASN A 32 68.62 1.83 -43.78
N PRO A 33 69.57 0.89 -43.91
CA PRO A 33 69.85 -0.10 -42.88
C PRO A 33 70.59 0.46 -41.65
N GLU A 34 71.25 1.62 -41.77
CA GLU A 34 71.95 2.28 -40.65
C GLU A 34 71.04 3.23 -39.84
N GLN A 35 69.75 3.30 -40.17
CA GLN A 35 68.82 4.18 -39.46
C GLN A 35 68.71 3.79 -37.97
N ASP A 36 68.96 4.76 -37.09
CA ASP A 36 68.78 4.56 -35.66
C ASP A 36 67.30 4.46 -35.30
N MET A 37 66.91 3.29 -34.80
CA MET A 37 65.54 2.96 -34.40
C MET A 37 65.33 3.06 -32.88
N GLN A 38 66.39 3.28 -32.08
CA GLN A 38 66.29 3.36 -30.61
C GLN A 38 65.23 4.37 -30.13
N PRO A 39 65.16 5.61 -30.64
CA PRO A 39 64.16 6.58 -30.19
C PRO A 39 62.71 6.12 -30.46
N LEU A 40 62.49 5.41 -31.57
CA LEU A 40 61.19 4.85 -31.94
C LEU A 40 60.80 3.69 -31.02
N ILE A 41 61.75 2.82 -30.69
CA ILE A 41 61.56 1.68 -29.80
C ILE A 41 61.26 2.15 -28.37
N GLU A 42 62.02 3.13 -27.85
CA GLU A 42 61.78 3.72 -26.53
C GLU A 42 60.41 4.38 -26.43
N ARG A 43 60.03 5.17 -27.46
CA ARG A 43 58.68 5.76 -27.55
C ARG A 43 57.59 4.68 -27.56
N GLY A 44 57.81 3.57 -28.27
CA GLY A 44 56.89 2.43 -28.29
C GLY A 44 56.70 1.80 -26.91
N LYS A 45 57.78 1.60 -26.15
CA LYS A 45 57.73 1.05 -24.79
C LYS A 45 56.95 1.94 -23.82
N LEU A 46 57.20 3.25 -23.83
CA LEU A 46 56.46 4.22 -23.00
C LEU A 46 54.97 4.24 -23.33
N LEU A 47 54.62 4.12 -24.61
CA LEU A 47 53.22 4.06 -25.05
C LEU A 47 52.53 2.77 -24.58
N ILE A 48 53.24 1.63 -24.57
CA ILE A 48 52.72 0.37 -24.03
C ILE A 48 52.45 0.49 -22.52
N GLU A 49 53.41 0.99 -21.75
CA GLU A 49 53.26 1.12 -20.29
C GLU A 49 52.10 2.05 -19.90
N SER A 50 52.02 3.22 -20.56
CA SER A 50 50.93 4.17 -20.34
C SER A 50 49.56 3.60 -20.74
N ALA A 51 49.48 2.92 -21.89
CA ALA A 51 48.26 2.25 -22.33
C ALA A 51 47.82 1.14 -21.37
N GLN A 52 48.73 0.32 -20.88
CA GLN A 52 48.44 -0.74 -19.89
C GLN A 52 47.93 -0.15 -18.57
N LEU A 53 48.56 0.92 -18.09
CA LEU A 53 48.11 1.62 -16.88
C LEU A 53 46.71 2.23 -17.06
N GLN A 54 46.44 2.85 -18.22
CA GLN A 54 45.15 3.43 -18.51
C GLN A 54 44.05 2.38 -18.65
N ILE A 55 44.33 1.23 -19.28
CA ILE A 55 43.40 0.09 -19.32
C ILE A 55 43.09 -0.36 -17.89
N LYS A 56 44.11 -0.58 -17.06
CA LYS A 56 43.94 -1.02 -15.67
C LYS A 56 43.09 -0.04 -14.87
N ASN A 57 43.42 1.25 -14.91
CA ASN A 57 42.69 2.29 -14.18
C ASN A 57 41.23 2.41 -14.67
N SER A 58 41.00 2.33 -15.97
CA SER A 58 39.65 2.44 -16.54
C SER A 58 38.81 1.20 -16.23
N GLN A 59 39.42 0.01 -16.22
CA GLN A 59 38.75 -1.23 -15.80
C GLN A 59 38.40 -1.19 -14.31
N GLN A 60 39.31 -0.71 -13.46
CA GLN A 60 39.02 -0.50 -12.04
C GLN A 60 37.86 0.48 -11.85
N GLY A 61 37.86 1.62 -12.56
CA GLY A 61 36.75 2.56 -12.53
C GLY A 61 35.42 1.97 -13.01
N LEU A 62 35.45 1.00 -13.94
CA LEU A 62 34.25 0.30 -14.40
C LEU A 62 33.71 -0.66 -13.33
N VAL A 63 34.59 -1.38 -12.62
CA VAL A 63 34.20 -2.21 -11.47
C VAL A 63 33.58 -1.36 -10.36
N GLU A 64 34.21 -0.25 -10.00
CA GLU A 64 33.69 0.69 -9.00
C GLU A 64 32.31 1.24 -9.40
N LEU A 65 32.13 1.61 -10.67
CA LEU A 65 30.84 2.06 -11.19
C LEU A 65 29.77 0.97 -11.10
N LEU A 66 30.09 -0.28 -11.44
CA LEU A 66 29.16 -1.40 -11.34
C LEU A 66 28.77 -1.69 -9.87
N GLN A 67 29.71 -1.59 -8.94
CA GLN A 67 29.43 -1.72 -7.50
C GLN A 67 28.48 -0.62 -7.01
N ILE A 68 28.68 0.62 -7.43
CA ILE A 68 27.79 1.73 -7.10
C ILE A 68 26.38 1.48 -7.65
N VAL A 69 26.28 1.08 -8.92
CA VAL A 69 24.98 0.77 -9.55
C VAL A 69 24.29 -0.39 -8.82
N GLN A 70 25.02 -1.43 -8.45
CA GLN A 70 24.47 -2.55 -7.69
C GLN A 70 23.98 -2.11 -6.31
N GLN A 71 24.73 -1.29 -5.58
CA GLN A 71 24.30 -0.74 -4.29
C GLN A 71 23.04 0.11 -4.44
N GLN A 72 22.97 0.95 -5.47
CA GLN A 72 21.79 1.76 -5.77
C GLN A 72 20.57 0.88 -6.08
N GLN A 73 20.75 -0.17 -6.89
CA GLN A 73 19.68 -1.13 -7.19
C GLN A 73 19.19 -1.85 -5.93
N SER A 74 20.10 -2.39 -5.11
CA SER A 74 19.74 -3.06 -3.86
C SER A 74 19.03 -2.12 -2.88
N HIS A 75 19.45 -0.86 -2.82
CA HIS A 75 18.77 0.16 -2.00
C HIS A 75 17.37 0.43 -2.51
N GLN A 76 17.19 0.61 -3.82
CA GLN A 76 15.88 0.85 -4.41
C GLN A 76 14.93 -0.34 -4.18
N VAL A 77 15.41 -1.57 -4.39
CA VAL A 77 14.63 -2.79 -4.11
C VAL A 77 14.18 -2.84 -2.64
N ALA A 78 15.05 -2.47 -1.70
CA ALA A 78 14.70 -2.44 -0.28
C ALA A 78 13.68 -1.35 0.07
N VAL A 79 13.69 -0.21 -0.65
CA VAL A 79 12.68 0.84 -0.52
C VAL A 79 11.34 0.37 -1.09
N ASP A 80 11.35 -0.20 -2.30
CA ASP A 80 10.15 -0.67 -2.99
C ASP A 80 9.45 -1.78 -2.18
N LEU A 81 10.22 -2.72 -1.61
CA LEU A 81 9.70 -3.78 -0.74
C LEU A 81 8.96 -3.26 0.49
N LYS A 82 9.31 -2.08 0.98
CA LYS A 82 8.74 -1.45 2.18
C LYS A 82 7.75 -0.33 1.88
N ARG A 83 7.44 -0.10 0.60
CA ARG A 83 6.55 0.98 0.17
C ARG A 83 5.22 0.97 0.92
N PHE A 84 4.66 -0.22 1.12
CA PHE A 84 3.37 -0.44 1.76
C PHE A 84 3.48 -0.76 3.27
N ASP A 85 4.63 -0.55 3.91
CA ASP A 85 4.73 -0.68 5.36
C ASP A 85 4.02 0.50 6.04
N TYR A 86 3.20 0.20 7.03
CA TYR A 86 2.37 1.18 7.71
C TYR A 86 2.39 0.98 9.22
N ASP A 87 2.72 2.05 9.94
CA ASP A 87 2.58 2.18 11.39
C ASP A 87 1.30 2.97 11.71
N LEU A 88 0.47 2.39 12.57
CA LEU A 88 -0.80 2.95 12.99
C LEU A 88 -0.61 3.89 14.18
N GLU A 89 -1.08 5.14 14.01
CA GLU A 89 -1.20 6.09 15.11
C GLU A 89 -2.16 5.55 16.18
N SER A 90 -1.94 5.94 17.44
CA SER A 90 -2.82 5.53 18.53
C SER A 90 -3.14 6.67 19.49
N ALA A 91 -4.42 6.81 19.83
CA ALA A 91 -4.96 7.84 20.72
C ALA A 91 -6.15 7.32 21.53
N ASN A 92 -6.71 8.16 22.39
CA ASN A 92 -8.01 7.91 23.02
C ASN A 92 -9.12 8.33 22.05
N TYR A 93 -10.32 7.78 22.21
CA TYR A 93 -11.44 7.96 21.28
C TYR A 93 -11.79 9.45 21.05
N ASP A 94 -11.90 10.24 22.12
CA ASP A 94 -12.36 11.63 22.02
C ASP A 94 -11.35 12.53 21.27
N ASP A 95 -10.06 12.26 21.40
CA ASP A 95 -9.01 12.93 20.64
C ASP A 95 -8.99 12.43 19.19
N ALA A 96 -9.07 11.10 19.02
CA ALA A 96 -9.05 10.41 17.74
C ALA A 96 -10.17 10.89 16.80
N ILE A 97 -11.41 10.90 17.27
CA ILE A 97 -12.57 11.25 16.44
C ILE A 97 -12.47 12.69 15.94
N THR A 98 -12.01 13.62 16.77
CA THR A 98 -11.85 15.03 16.39
C THR A 98 -10.80 15.18 15.28
N VAL A 99 -9.66 14.51 15.43
CA VAL A 99 -8.57 14.57 14.44
C VAL A 99 -8.98 13.90 13.14
N LEU A 100 -9.57 12.70 13.21
CA LEU A 100 -9.95 11.94 12.02
C LEU A 100 -11.11 12.60 11.25
N CYS A 101 -12.15 13.10 11.92
CA CYS A 101 -13.22 13.85 11.26
C CYS A 101 -12.66 15.05 10.50
N LYS A 102 -11.75 15.81 11.12
CA LYS A 102 -11.10 16.95 10.47
C LYS A 102 -10.28 16.54 9.24
N ARG A 103 -9.48 15.47 9.36
CA ARG A 103 -8.70 14.91 8.23
C ARG A 103 -9.64 14.47 7.10
N LEU A 104 -10.70 13.72 7.43
CA LEU A 104 -11.66 13.21 6.46
C LEU A 104 -12.38 14.34 5.70
N LEU A 105 -12.95 15.31 6.42
CA LEU A 105 -13.68 16.43 5.82
C LEU A 105 -12.77 17.28 4.94
N ASN A 106 -11.55 17.59 5.40
CA ASN A 106 -10.56 18.32 4.58
C ASN A 106 -10.23 17.56 3.28
N THR A 107 -9.98 16.25 3.35
CA THR A 107 -9.72 15.44 2.15
C THR A 107 -10.93 15.47 1.20
N CYS A 108 -12.14 15.39 1.73
CA CYS A 108 -13.36 15.45 0.91
C CYS A 108 -13.51 16.81 0.21
N TRP A 109 -13.28 17.92 0.92
CA TRP A 109 -13.34 19.26 0.33
C TRP A 109 -12.27 19.48 -0.74
N GLU A 110 -11.04 18.99 -0.50
CA GLU A 110 -9.95 19.03 -1.50
C GLU A 110 -10.30 18.23 -2.77
N LEU A 111 -11.08 17.16 -2.62
CA LEU A 111 -11.59 16.36 -3.74
C LEU A 111 -12.86 16.95 -4.37
N GLY A 112 -13.34 18.11 -3.89
CA GLY A 112 -14.49 18.82 -4.43
C GLY A 112 -15.85 18.23 -4.07
N TYR A 113 -15.94 17.48 -2.96
CA TYR A 113 -17.24 17.04 -2.44
C TYR A 113 -17.98 18.19 -1.79
N GLU A 114 -19.21 18.42 -2.26
CA GLU A 114 -20.09 19.50 -1.80
C GLU A 114 -21.14 18.98 -0.81
N THR A 115 -21.51 17.70 -0.93
CA THR A 115 -22.44 17.03 -0.01
C THR A 115 -21.79 15.82 0.62
N LEU A 116 -21.79 15.77 1.96
CA LEU A 116 -21.25 14.68 2.75
C LEU A 116 -22.36 14.14 3.65
N PHE A 117 -22.90 12.97 3.28
CA PHE A 117 -23.97 12.35 4.05
C PHE A 117 -23.42 11.69 5.30
N PHE A 118 -23.93 12.08 6.45
CA PHE A 118 -23.74 11.36 7.70
C PHE A 118 -25.04 10.64 8.06
N ASP A 119 -24.97 9.32 8.13
CA ASP A 119 -26.11 8.47 8.47
C ASP A 119 -25.95 7.79 9.84
N GLY A 120 -24.73 7.51 10.27
CA GLY A 120 -24.49 7.05 11.63
C GLY A 120 -23.07 6.60 11.92
N VAL A 121 -22.89 6.16 13.17
CA VAL A 121 -21.67 5.50 13.65
C VAL A 121 -21.98 4.02 13.82
N PHE A 122 -21.10 3.17 13.34
CA PHE A 122 -21.24 1.72 13.35
C PHE A 122 -20.21 1.11 14.30
N ILE A 123 -20.61 0.03 14.96
CA ILE A 123 -19.74 -0.78 15.79
C ILE A 123 -19.71 -2.16 15.13
N GLN A 124 -18.50 -2.63 14.83
CA GLN A 124 -18.26 -3.95 14.31
C GLN A 124 -17.52 -4.76 15.38
N ASP A 125 -18.14 -5.83 15.87
CA ASP A 125 -17.52 -6.77 16.80
C ASP A 125 -17.01 -8.01 16.07
N SER A 126 -16.98 -9.20 16.71
CA SER A 126 -16.59 -10.47 16.08
C SER A 126 -17.75 -11.25 15.47
N GLU A 127 -19.00 -10.79 15.62
CA GLU A 127 -20.19 -11.48 15.11
C GLU A 127 -21.03 -10.61 14.15
N SER A 128 -21.03 -9.29 14.32
CA SER A 128 -21.98 -8.43 13.63
C SER A 128 -21.54 -6.97 13.48
N THR A 129 -22.27 -6.24 12.65
CA THR A 129 -22.18 -4.78 12.53
C THR A 129 -23.50 -4.18 12.95
N GLN A 130 -23.43 -3.25 13.89
CA GLN A 130 -24.60 -2.61 14.48
C GLN A 130 -24.42 -1.10 14.55
N ARG A 131 -25.53 -0.37 14.58
CA ARG A 131 -25.50 1.07 14.83
C ARG A 131 -25.13 1.33 16.29
N SER A 132 -24.39 2.41 16.52
CA SER A 132 -24.02 2.85 17.86
C SER A 132 -25.22 3.34 18.68
N SER A 133 -24.96 3.63 19.96
CA SER A 133 -25.93 4.34 20.80
C SER A 133 -26.26 5.73 20.22
N PRO A 134 -27.47 6.27 20.52
CA PRO A 134 -27.82 7.65 20.15
C PRO A 134 -26.86 8.70 20.71
N GLU A 135 -26.28 8.46 21.89
CA GLU A 135 -25.30 9.35 22.49
C GLU A 135 -24.02 9.43 21.65
N LEU A 136 -23.46 8.28 21.25
CA LEU A 136 -22.26 8.25 20.42
C LEU A 136 -22.50 8.84 19.03
N HIS A 137 -23.67 8.55 18.46
CA HIS A 137 -24.12 9.12 17.20
C HIS A 137 -24.17 10.65 17.25
N ASN A 138 -24.91 11.21 18.22
CA ASN A 138 -25.13 12.65 18.33
C ASN A 138 -23.83 13.39 18.65
N ASN A 139 -23.02 12.85 19.57
CA ASN A 139 -21.72 13.43 19.88
C ASN A 139 -20.81 13.49 18.64
N THR A 140 -20.82 12.45 17.80
CA THR A 140 -20.03 12.42 16.56
C THR A 140 -20.56 13.41 15.54
N TYR A 141 -21.88 13.51 15.37
CA TYR A 141 -22.51 14.50 14.51
C TYR A 141 -22.17 15.93 14.94
N ASP A 142 -22.26 16.23 16.24
CA ASP A 142 -21.91 17.56 16.77
C ASP A 142 -20.45 17.93 16.48
N GLN A 143 -19.53 16.96 16.56
CA GLN A 143 -18.14 17.19 16.16
C GLN A 143 -18.01 17.46 14.66
N LEU A 144 -18.69 16.69 13.80
CA LEU A 144 -18.70 16.91 12.36
C LEU A 144 -19.20 18.32 12.02
N ILE A 145 -20.34 18.73 12.58
CA ILE A 145 -20.93 20.06 12.34
C ILE A 145 -20.02 21.17 12.87
N LYS A 146 -19.39 20.98 14.03
CA LYS A 146 -18.43 21.94 14.58
C LYS A 146 -17.21 22.14 13.66
N ILE A 147 -16.74 21.07 13.03
CA ILE A 147 -15.60 21.12 12.10
C ILE A 147 -16.03 21.68 10.74
N ASP A 148 -17.19 21.24 10.23
CA ASP A 148 -17.78 21.68 8.96
C ASP A 148 -18.02 23.19 8.95
N GLY A 149 -18.49 23.74 10.08
CA GLY A 149 -18.53 25.17 10.32
C GLY A 149 -19.30 25.93 9.24
N THR A 150 -18.58 26.68 8.40
CA THR A 150 -19.16 27.47 7.30
C THR A 150 -19.12 26.78 5.95
N ALA A 151 -18.59 25.56 5.85
CA ALA A 151 -18.62 24.77 4.62
C ALA A 151 -20.04 24.26 4.32
N PHE A 152 -20.85 24.01 5.37
CA PHE A 152 -22.23 23.53 5.27
C PHE A 152 -22.38 22.31 4.36
N SER A 153 -21.37 21.44 4.37
CA SER A 153 -21.28 20.29 3.48
C SER A 153 -21.84 19.01 4.11
N VAL A 154 -21.83 18.92 5.44
CA VAL A 154 -22.33 17.75 6.17
C VAL A 154 -23.85 17.83 6.29
N THR A 155 -24.54 16.76 5.89
CA THR A 155 -26.00 16.69 5.96
C THR A 155 -26.50 15.28 6.25
N ILE A 156 -27.74 15.16 6.68
CA ILE A 156 -28.38 13.87 7.00
C ILE A 156 -29.35 13.52 5.87
N PRO A 157 -29.18 12.37 5.19
CA PRO A 157 -30.15 11.91 4.21
C PRO A 157 -31.45 11.45 4.88
N VAL A 158 -32.61 11.72 4.27
CA VAL A 158 -33.92 11.32 4.81
C VAL A 158 -34.33 9.96 4.22
N ASP A 159 -34.68 9.01 5.09
CA ASP A 159 -35.02 7.62 4.74
C ASP A 159 -33.98 6.97 3.81
N PHE A 160 -32.72 7.06 4.22
CA PHE A 160 -31.59 6.55 3.46
C PHE A 160 -31.59 5.01 3.41
N GLN A 161 -31.84 4.44 2.24
CA GLN A 161 -31.99 3.01 2.04
C GLN A 161 -31.20 2.51 0.84
N LEU A 162 -30.70 1.28 0.94
CA LEU A 162 -30.04 0.60 -0.16
C LEU A 162 -31.08 0.08 -1.14
N LYS A 163 -30.93 0.38 -2.44
CA LYS A 163 -31.84 -0.10 -3.47
C LYS A 163 -31.63 -1.60 -3.74
N PRO A 164 -32.72 -2.37 -3.95
CA PRO A 164 -32.64 -3.74 -4.42
C PRO A 164 -32.16 -3.78 -5.87
N ASP A 165 -30.99 -4.42 -6.06
CA ASP A 165 -30.26 -4.71 -7.30
C ASP A 165 -30.18 -3.58 -8.36
N THR A 166 -28.96 -3.11 -8.64
CA THR A 166 -28.68 -2.06 -9.63
C THR A 166 -27.97 -2.56 -10.89
N THR A 167 -28.08 -3.86 -11.20
CA THR A 167 -27.49 -4.50 -12.39
C THR A 167 -27.47 -3.58 -13.62
N GLY A 168 -26.26 -3.12 -13.97
CA GLY A 168 -25.99 -2.41 -15.23
C GLY A 168 -26.45 -0.96 -15.33
N SER A 169 -26.92 -0.33 -14.25
CA SER A 169 -27.30 1.09 -14.27
C SER A 169 -26.27 1.96 -13.55
N THR A 170 -25.86 3.07 -14.18
CA THR A 170 -25.04 4.13 -13.57
C THR A 170 -25.81 4.95 -12.53
N SER A 171 -26.80 4.35 -11.87
CA SER A 171 -27.73 5.03 -10.98
C SER A 171 -27.31 4.84 -9.52
N SER A 172 -27.51 5.87 -8.70
CA SER A 172 -27.22 5.85 -7.26
C SER A 172 -27.79 4.57 -6.61
N ILE A 173 -26.93 3.83 -5.90
CA ILE A 173 -27.33 2.60 -5.18
C ILE A 173 -28.16 2.87 -3.93
N PHE A 174 -28.18 4.11 -3.46
CA PHE A 174 -29.06 4.53 -2.36
C PHE A 174 -30.25 5.31 -2.89
N GLU A 175 -31.38 5.19 -2.19
CA GLU A 175 -32.55 6.06 -2.28
C GLU A 175 -32.75 6.83 -0.97
N TYR A 176 -33.28 8.03 -1.10
CA TYR A 176 -33.55 8.96 0.00
C TYR A 176 -34.51 10.06 -0.49
N GLU A 177 -35.38 10.54 0.39
CA GLU A 177 -36.50 11.42 0.00
C GLU A 177 -36.04 12.76 -0.58
N ASN A 178 -34.96 13.32 -0.02
CA ASN A 178 -34.41 14.62 -0.39
C ASN A 178 -33.41 14.57 -1.56
N ALA A 179 -33.35 13.48 -2.32
CA ALA A 179 -32.47 13.34 -3.49
C ALA A 179 -32.53 14.49 -4.52
N PRO A 180 -33.71 15.05 -4.86
CA PRO A 180 -33.78 16.15 -5.84
C PRO A 180 -33.02 17.42 -5.44
N ILE A 181 -32.86 17.69 -4.13
CA ILE A 181 -32.13 18.87 -3.62
C ILE A 181 -30.68 18.83 -4.07
N PHE A 182 -30.15 17.62 -4.16
CA PHE A 182 -28.74 17.38 -4.29
C PHE A 182 -28.39 16.87 -5.69
N LYS A 183 -29.26 16.94 -6.68
CA LYS A 183 -29.07 16.22 -7.94
C LYS A 183 -27.72 16.48 -8.64
N ASP A 184 -27.20 17.70 -8.55
CA ASP A 184 -26.01 18.13 -9.29
C ASP A 184 -24.72 18.12 -8.47
N ASP A 185 -24.80 18.04 -7.14
CA ASP A 185 -23.60 18.11 -6.29
C ASP A 185 -22.85 16.78 -6.27
N LYS A 186 -21.52 16.86 -6.13
CA LYS A 186 -20.67 15.68 -5.90
C LYS A 186 -20.80 15.19 -4.46
N LYS A 187 -21.09 13.90 -4.27
CA LYS A 187 -21.50 13.33 -2.96
C LYS A 187 -20.70 12.16 -2.49
N ALA A 188 -20.48 12.12 -1.17
CA ALA A 188 -19.99 10.95 -0.49
C ALA A 188 -20.83 10.61 0.74
N LEU A 189 -20.90 9.32 1.06
CA LEU A 189 -21.32 8.82 2.37
C LEU A 189 -20.12 8.82 3.31
N LEU A 190 -20.26 9.49 4.44
CA LEU A 190 -19.32 9.38 5.56
C LEU A 190 -19.65 8.11 6.34
N VAL A 191 -18.68 7.22 6.39
CA VAL A 191 -18.72 5.98 7.17
C VAL A 191 -17.80 6.13 8.35
N ILE A 192 -18.34 5.95 9.55
CA ILE A 192 -17.61 6.01 10.81
C ILE A 192 -17.84 4.68 11.51
N GLU A 193 -16.80 3.86 11.62
CA GLU A 193 -16.88 2.51 12.15
C GLU A 193 -15.85 2.29 13.26
N ILE A 194 -16.30 1.75 14.39
CA ILE A 194 -15.47 1.29 15.48
C ILE A 194 -15.40 -0.24 15.39
N ILE A 195 -14.22 -0.77 15.08
CA ILE A 195 -13.96 -2.21 15.02
C ILE A 195 -13.35 -2.64 16.34
N GLN A 196 -14.07 -3.50 17.05
CA GLN A 196 -13.76 -3.94 18.38
C GLN A 196 -13.46 -5.45 18.37
N PRO A 197 -12.18 -5.85 18.45
CA PRO A 197 -11.84 -7.26 18.57
C PRO A 197 -12.38 -7.87 19.85
N ALA A 198 -12.74 -9.14 19.77
CA ALA A 198 -13.12 -9.94 20.93
C ALA A 198 -12.01 -9.90 22.00
N ASP A 199 -12.43 -9.77 23.26
CA ASP A 199 -11.56 -9.71 24.44
C ASP A 199 -10.46 -8.64 24.38
N SER A 200 -10.66 -7.57 23.58
CA SER A 200 -9.68 -6.50 23.48
C SER A 200 -10.04 -5.25 24.27
N SER A 201 -9.02 -4.64 24.90
CA SER A 201 -9.16 -3.32 25.53
C SER A 201 -9.13 -2.18 24.50
N SER A 202 -8.52 -2.43 23.35
CA SER A 202 -8.34 -1.48 22.26
C SER A 202 -9.16 -1.89 21.03
N GLY A 203 -9.28 -0.98 20.09
CA GLY A 203 -9.99 -1.18 18.84
C GLY A 203 -9.47 -0.26 17.75
N LEU A 204 -10.11 -0.33 16.59
CA LEU A 204 -9.79 0.50 15.45
C LEU A 204 -10.95 1.46 15.17
N LEU A 205 -10.65 2.75 15.08
CA LEU A 205 -11.60 3.74 14.55
C LEU A 205 -11.25 3.96 13.08
N SER A 206 -12.20 3.60 12.20
CA SER A 206 -12.08 3.73 10.75
C SER A 206 -13.09 4.74 10.23
N LEU A 207 -12.58 5.76 9.52
CA LEU A 207 -13.37 6.80 8.89
C LEU A 207 -13.16 6.76 7.38
N ARG A 208 -14.23 6.51 6.64
CA ARG A 208 -14.22 6.40 5.17
C ARG A 208 -15.18 7.40 4.56
N ALA A 209 -14.84 7.92 3.39
CA ALA A 209 -15.78 8.62 2.51
C ALA A 209 -15.97 7.76 1.27
N ILE A 210 -17.21 7.35 1.01
CA ILE A 210 -17.58 6.53 -0.13
C ILE A 210 -18.31 7.41 -1.13
N ASP A 211 -17.76 7.56 -2.33
CA ASP A 211 -18.42 8.28 -3.41
C ASP A 211 -19.73 7.57 -3.79
N LEU A 212 -20.86 8.27 -3.74
CA LEU A 212 -22.17 7.64 -3.96
C LEU A 212 -22.42 7.22 -5.42
N GLY A 213 -21.71 7.84 -6.37
CA GLY A 213 -21.84 7.53 -7.79
C GLY A 213 -21.01 6.32 -8.20
N THR A 214 -19.81 6.17 -7.63
CA THR A 214 -18.84 5.14 -8.01
C THR A 214 -18.66 4.04 -6.97
N GLN A 215 -19.14 4.23 -5.75
CA GLN A 215 -18.94 3.38 -4.56
C GLN A 215 -17.48 3.24 -4.13
N GLN A 216 -16.57 4.03 -4.72
CA GLN A 216 -15.16 3.98 -4.37
C GLN A 216 -14.93 4.70 -3.05
N ILE A 217 -14.04 4.13 -2.25
CA ILE A 217 -13.49 4.81 -1.08
C ILE A 217 -12.55 5.90 -1.59
N VAL A 218 -12.94 7.15 -1.40
CA VAL A 218 -12.20 8.32 -1.90
C VAL A 218 -11.33 8.98 -0.84
N ALA A 219 -11.65 8.74 0.43
CA ALA A 219 -10.81 9.07 1.56
C ALA A 219 -10.97 7.98 2.62
N HIS A 220 -9.87 7.62 3.26
CA HIS A 220 -9.86 6.65 4.36
C HIS A 220 -8.81 7.07 5.37
N HIS A 221 -9.22 7.21 6.63
CA HIS A 221 -8.35 7.48 7.75
C HIS A 221 -8.64 6.48 8.85
N LEU A 222 -7.59 5.94 9.46
CA LEU A 222 -7.71 5.06 10.63
C LEU A 222 -6.85 5.53 11.78
N ILE A 223 -7.22 5.11 12.98
CA ILE A 223 -6.41 5.24 14.18
C ILE A 223 -6.76 4.11 15.16
N LYS A 224 -5.76 3.62 15.90
CA LYS A 224 -5.99 2.72 17.02
C LYS A 224 -6.51 3.51 18.21
N ILE A 225 -7.68 3.14 18.71
CA ILE A 225 -8.27 3.72 19.93
C ILE A 225 -7.95 2.83 21.13
N LYS A 226 -7.25 3.39 22.12
CA LYS A 226 -6.72 2.63 23.28
C LYS A 226 -7.79 2.30 24.33
N ASP A 227 -8.84 3.11 24.36
CA ASP A 227 -9.94 3.13 25.33
C ASP A 227 -11.26 2.68 24.70
N SER A 228 -11.21 1.90 23.61
CA SER A 228 -12.40 1.50 22.85
C SER A 228 -13.38 0.72 23.72
N ALA A 229 -12.89 -0.24 24.51
CA ALA A 229 -13.74 -1.05 25.37
C ALA A 229 -14.45 -0.20 26.43
N GLU A 230 -13.75 0.77 27.02
CA GLU A 230 -14.33 1.74 27.95
C GLU A 230 -15.41 2.58 27.27
N LYS A 231 -15.12 3.11 26.07
CA LYS A 231 -16.07 3.94 25.31
C LYS A 231 -17.32 3.18 24.91
N LEU A 232 -17.18 1.89 24.61
CA LEU A 232 -18.29 0.99 24.27
C LEU A 232 -18.99 0.41 25.50
N GLY A 233 -18.53 0.70 26.71
CA GLY A 233 -19.10 0.18 27.95
C GLY A 233 -18.89 -1.33 28.15
N LEU A 234 -17.87 -1.90 27.51
CA LEU A 234 -17.53 -3.31 27.64
C LEU A 234 -16.83 -3.56 28.98
N VAL A 235 -17.42 -4.42 29.80
CA VAL A 235 -16.89 -4.79 31.11
C VAL A 235 -16.28 -6.19 31.03
N GLY A 236 -14.94 -6.28 31.07
CA GLY A 236 -14.21 -7.55 31.11
C GLY A 236 -13.04 -7.48 32.08
N GLU A 237 -12.90 -8.48 32.96
CA GLU A 237 -11.87 -8.48 34.01
C GLU A 237 -10.43 -8.60 33.48
N ASN A 238 -10.24 -9.03 32.22
CA ASN A 238 -8.92 -9.32 31.63
C ASN A 238 -8.81 -8.90 30.14
N LEU A 239 -9.33 -7.73 29.76
CA LEU A 239 -9.17 -7.23 28.40
C LEU A 239 -7.69 -6.93 28.11
N VAL A 240 -7.20 -7.42 26.96
CA VAL A 240 -5.80 -7.24 26.53
C VAL A 240 -5.77 -6.48 25.21
N ASP A 241 -4.72 -5.69 24.97
CA ASP A 241 -4.53 -5.03 23.68
C ASP A 241 -4.26 -6.07 22.58
N ARG A 242 -5.25 -6.28 21.69
CA ARG A 242 -5.21 -7.23 20.57
C ARG A 242 -5.24 -6.54 19.21
N THR A 243 -5.28 -5.20 19.20
CA THR A 243 -5.31 -4.42 17.96
C THR A 243 -3.87 -4.23 17.46
N PRO A 244 -3.49 -4.80 16.29
CA PRO A 244 -2.21 -4.53 15.67
C PRO A 244 -2.00 -3.05 15.40
N ASP A 245 -0.78 -2.57 15.62
CA ASP A 245 -0.38 -1.20 15.32
C ASP A 245 0.62 -1.12 14.16
N GLN A 246 0.96 -2.25 13.54
CA GLN A 246 1.82 -2.31 12.36
C GLN A 246 1.29 -3.30 11.32
N LEU A 247 1.35 -2.88 10.06
CA LEU A 247 1.15 -3.73 8.89
C LEU A 247 2.41 -3.68 8.02
N LYS A 248 2.97 -4.85 7.74
CA LYS A 248 4.00 -5.02 6.71
C LYS A 248 3.39 -5.73 5.51
N LEU A 249 3.30 -5.04 4.37
CA LEU A 249 2.79 -5.61 3.12
C LEU A 249 3.95 -5.75 2.12
N ARG A 250 4.27 -6.99 1.75
CA ARG A 250 5.33 -7.32 0.80
C ARG A 250 4.73 -7.66 -0.55
N ASP A 251 4.90 -6.76 -1.52
CA ASP A 251 4.53 -6.97 -2.92
C ASP A 251 5.76 -7.37 -3.74
N GLU A 252 6.32 -8.54 -3.44
CA GLU A 252 7.60 -9.00 -4.02
C GLU A 252 7.56 -9.14 -5.55
N ALA A 253 6.38 -9.40 -6.11
CA ALA A 253 6.17 -9.54 -7.55
C ALA A 253 5.73 -8.24 -8.23
N ASN A 254 5.61 -7.12 -7.50
CA ASN A 254 5.00 -5.86 -7.96
C ASN A 254 3.61 -6.09 -8.58
N ALA A 255 2.85 -7.05 -8.07
CA ALA A 255 1.55 -7.42 -8.58
C ALA A 255 0.52 -6.33 -8.27
N LEU A 256 0.53 -5.76 -7.06
CA LEU A 256 -0.38 -4.67 -6.69
C LEU A 256 -0.06 -3.41 -7.50
N GLU A 257 1.22 -3.11 -7.69
CA GLU A 257 1.66 -2.01 -8.55
C GLU A 257 1.35 -2.27 -10.05
N THR A 258 1.35 -3.53 -10.48
CA THR A 258 0.93 -3.84 -11.86
C THR A 258 -0.57 -3.60 -12.00
N LEU A 259 -1.37 -4.08 -11.04
CA LEU A 259 -2.82 -3.94 -11.06
C LEU A 259 -3.28 -2.48 -10.97
N SER A 260 -2.59 -1.63 -10.20
CA SER A 260 -2.85 -0.19 -10.12
C SER A 260 -2.70 0.52 -11.46
N ASN A 261 -1.69 0.12 -12.23
CA ASN A 261 -1.38 0.71 -13.52
C ASN A 261 -2.31 0.24 -14.66
N LEU A 262 -3.20 -0.72 -14.40
CA LEU A 262 -4.24 -1.14 -15.35
C LEU A 262 -5.43 -0.16 -15.43
N GLY A 263 -5.38 0.96 -14.68
CA GLY A 263 -6.35 2.05 -14.78
C GLY A 263 -7.76 1.62 -14.37
N ASP A 264 -8.76 1.94 -15.19
CA ASP A 264 -10.18 1.68 -14.91
C ASP A 264 -10.61 0.22 -15.10
N LEU A 265 -9.67 -0.68 -15.48
CA LEU A 265 -9.99 -2.08 -15.76
C LEU A 265 -10.47 -2.82 -14.50
N TYR A 266 -9.87 -2.53 -13.35
CA TYR A 266 -10.19 -3.23 -12.11
C TYR A 266 -10.58 -2.27 -10.99
N ILE A 267 -11.74 -2.56 -10.41
CA ILE A 267 -12.26 -1.93 -9.21
C ILE A 267 -12.42 -3.05 -8.19
N PHE A 268 -11.59 -3.02 -7.16
CA PHE A 268 -11.51 -4.09 -6.18
C PHE A 268 -12.53 -3.90 -5.06
N LYS A 269 -13.13 -4.99 -4.60
CA LYS A 269 -13.60 -5.11 -3.21
C LYS A 269 -12.54 -5.87 -2.42
N VAL A 270 -12.36 -5.53 -1.15
CA VAL A 270 -11.54 -6.35 -0.24
C VAL A 270 -12.46 -7.27 0.52
N SER A 271 -12.05 -8.52 0.66
CA SER A 271 -12.83 -9.55 1.32
C SER A 271 -11.95 -10.36 2.26
N SER A 272 -12.45 -10.56 3.46
CA SER A 272 -11.91 -11.54 4.40
C SER A 272 -13.03 -12.19 5.19
N GLU A 273 -12.67 -13.22 5.93
CA GLU A 273 -13.46 -13.66 7.07
C GLU A 273 -13.60 -12.52 8.10
N PHE A 274 -14.72 -12.51 8.83
CA PHE A 274 -15.09 -11.44 9.74
C PHE A 274 -14.06 -11.21 10.86
N GLU A 275 -13.40 -12.28 11.31
CA GLU A 275 -12.31 -12.24 12.30
C GLU A 275 -11.08 -11.45 11.81
N ASN A 276 -10.94 -11.25 10.50
CA ASN A 276 -9.82 -10.55 9.88
C ASN A 276 -10.14 -9.09 9.51
N THR A 277 -11.23 -8.51 10.04
CA THR A 277 -11.66 -7.15 9.70
C THR A 277 -10.58 -6.09 9.93
N ILE A 278 -9.80 -6.17 11.02
CA ILE A 278 -8.69 -5.23 11.22
C ILE A 278 -7.66 -5.33 10.09
N VAL A 279 -7.39 -6.55 9.61
CA VAL A 279 -6.46 -6.79 8.51
C VAL A 279 -6.98 -6.12 7.24
N ASN A 280 -8.29 -6.23 6.97
CA ASN A 280 -8.92 -5.55 5.85
C ASN A 280 -8.77 -4.04 5.94
N GLU A 281 -9.10 -3.43 7.08
CA GLU A 281 -9.03 -1.97 7.21
C GLU A 281 -7.61 -1.43 7.07
N LEU A 282 -6.64 -2.11 7.70
CA LEU A 282 -5.23 -1.75 7.55
C LEU A 282 -4.78 -1.87 6.10
N LEU A 283 -5.17 -2.96 5.42
CA LEU A 283 -4.85 -3.16 4.01
C LEU A 283 -5.48 -2.08 3.13
N ILE A 284 -6.79 -1.85 3.25
CA ILE A 284 -7.52 -0.85 2.46
C ILE A 284 -6.85 0.51 2.63
N HIS A 285 -6.55 0.92 3.87
CA HIS A 285 -5.91 2.21 4.11
C HIS A 285 -4.52 2.31 3.48
N THR A 286 -3.69 1.28 3.68
CA THR A 286 -2.34 1.25 3.11
C THR A 286 -2.38 1.36 1.58
N LEU A 287 -3.28 0.63 0.93
CA LEU A 287 -3.43 0.67 -0.53
C LEU A 287 -3.94 2.04 -1.02
N LEU A 288 -4.88 2.66 -0.31
CA LEU A 288 -5.44 3.95 -0.66
C LEU A 288 -4.49 5.12 -0.38
N LYS A 289 -3.64 5.03 0.65
CA LYS A 289 -2.62 6.04 0.98
C LYS A 289 -1.60 6.18 -0.15
N ASP A 290 -1.22 5.06 -0.77
CA ASP A 290 -0.37 5.04 -1.96
C ASP A 290 -1.13 5.33 -3.27
N LYS A 291 -2.45 5.57 -3.20
CA LYS A 291 -3.38 5.79 -4.33
C LYS A 291 -3.19 4.83 -5.51
N THR A 292 -2.79 3.59 -5.21
CA THR A 292 -2.49 2.58 -6.24
C THR A 292 -3.78 1.96 -6.76
N LEU A 293 -4.68 1.53 -5.88
CA LEU A 293 -5.85 0.74 -6.29
C LEU A 293 -7.16 1.50 -6.10
N LYS A 294 -8.13 1.21 -6.99
CA LYS A 294 -9.52 1.61 -6.83
C LYS A 294 -10.23 0.56 -5.98
N ILE A 295 -10.69 0.97 -4.79
CA ILE A 295 -11.31 0.07 -3.83
C ILE A 295 -12.73 0.55 -3.54
N THR A 296 -13.69 -0.38 -3.53
CA THR A 296 -15.07 -0.17 -3.09
C THR A 296 -15.28 -0.78 -1.73
N ASP A 297 -16.21 -0.22 -0.96
CA ASP A 297 -16.59 -0.73 0.36
C ASP A 297 -17.92 -1.51 0.32
N SER A 298 -18.01 -2.42 -0.65
CA SER A 298 -19.21 -3.21 -0.92
C SER A 298 -19.63 -4.06 0.30
N ASP A 299 -18.65 -4.56 1.06
CA ASP A 299 -18.89 -5.36 2.26
C ASP A 299 -19.56 -4.54 3.37
N PHE A 300 -19.03 -3.36 3.70
CA PHE A 300 -19.65 -2.47 4.69
C PHE A 300 -21.07 -2.08 4.26
N ILE A 301 -21.27 -1.70 2.99
CA ILE A 301 -22.59 -1.29 2.48
C ILE A 301 -23.62 -2.40 2.70
N LEU A 302 -23.26 -3.65 2.40
CA LEU A 302 -24.11 -4.80 2.62
C LEU A 302 -24.37 -5.05 4.11
N ARG A 303 -23.34 -5.02 4.96
CA ARG A 303 -23.51 -5.22 6.41
C ARG A 303 -24.39 -4.16 7.05
N ALA A 304 -24.21 -2.89 6.67
CA ALA A 304 -24.89 -1.77 7.31
C ALA A 304 -26.30 -1.51 6.76
N TYR A 305 -26.54 -1.73 5.47
CA TYR A 305 -27.79 -1.37 4.80
C TYR A 305 -28.49 -2.52 4.08
N GLY A 306 -27.85 -3.70 3.98
CA GLY A 306 -28.39 -4.86 3.28
C GLY A 306 -29.60 -5.51 3.94
N ALA A 307 -29.87 -5.24 5.22
CA ALA A 307 -31.04 -5.78 5.93
C ALA A 307 -32.38 -5.34 5.31
N ALA A 308 -32.41 -4.21 4.59
CA ALA A 308 -33.58 -3.75 3.85
C ALA A 308 -33.83 -4.56 2.56
N LEU A 309 -32.85 -5.33 2.10
CA LEU A 309 -32.95 -6.11 0.87
C LEU A 309 -33.69 -7.43 1.12
N THR A 310 -34.56 -7.79 0.18
CA THR A 310 -35.25 -9.09 0.20
C THR A 310 -34.33 -10.27 -0.10
N THR A 311 -33.26 -10.03 -0.88
CA THR A 311 -32.24 -11.01 -1.27
C THR A 311 -30.85 -10.36 -1.21
N PRO A 312 -30.28 -10.15 -0.01
CA PRO A 312 -28.99 -9.47 0.15
C PRO A 312 -27.85 -10.13 -0.66
N GLU A 313 -27.88 -11.45 -0.78
CA GLU A 313 -26.89 -12.25 -1.52
C GLU A 313 -26.85 -11.99 -3.03
N SER A 314 -27.91 -11.41 -3.60
CA SER A 314 -27.96 -11.08 -5.02
C SER A 314 -27.44 -9.68 -5.33
N TRP A 315 -27.18 -8.86 -4.32
CA TRP A 315 -26.72 -7.49 -4.52
C TRP A 315 -25.27 -7.47 -5.01
N GLN A 316 -25.04 -6.71 -6.08
CA GLN A 316 -23.72 -6.52 -6.67
C GLN A 316 -23.37 -5.03 -6.58
N GLY A 317 -22.22 -4.74 -5.97
CA GLY A 317 -21.64 -3.40 -5.98
C GLY A 317 -20.98 -3.06 -7.32
N HIS A 318 -20.23 -1.97 -7.37
CA HIS A 318 -19.48 -1.55 -8.56
C HIS A 318 -18.11 -2.22 -8.72
N SER A 319 -17.71 -3.10 -7.80
CA SER A 319 -16.48 -3.90 -7.95
C SER A 319 -16.62 -4.89 -9.11
N ASN A 320 -15.52 -5.15 -9.79
CA ASN A 320 -15.41 -6.21 -10.81
C ASN A 320 -14.25 -7.18 -10.53
N ALA A 321 -13.60 -7.02 -9.38
CA ALA A 321 -12.54 -7.87 -8.88
C ALA A 321 -12.52 -7.86 -7.35
N GLN A 322 -11.86 -8.85 -6.77
CA GLN A 322 -11.77 -9.07 -5.34
C GLN A 322 -10.30 -9.26 -4.94
N LEU A 323 -9.91 -8.58 -3.87
CA LEU A 323 -8.71 -8.90 -3.10
C LEU A 323 -9.13 -9.76 -1.91
N THR A 324 -8.59 -10.97 -1.82
CA THR A 324 -8.90 -11.91 -0.74
C THR A 324 -7.69 -12.05 0.17
N ILE A 325 -7.94 -11.91 1.47
CA ILE A 325 -6.95 -12.16 2.52
C ILE A 325 -7.17 -13.57 3.06
N ASN A 326 -6.15 -14.42 2.93
CA ASN A 326 -6.16 -15.77 3.49
C ASN A 326 -5.11 -15.85 4.60
N ALA A 327 -5.50 -16.35 5.78
CA ALA A 327 -4.54 -16.66 6.83
C ALA A 327 -3.50 -17.67 6.32
N ASP A 328 -2.24 -17.45 6.67
CA ASP A 328 -1.16 -18.39 6.39
C ASP A 328 -0.97 -19.36 7.57
N SER A 329 -0.07 -20.33 7.44
CA SER A 329 0.25 -21.30 8.50
C SER A 329 0.81 -20.68 9.79
N SER A 330 1.15 -19.39 9.77
CA SER A 330 1.74 -18.67 10.89
C SER A 330 0.78 -17.57 11.37
N ILE A 331 0.63 -17.46 12.70
CA ILE A 331 -0.20 -16.42 13.32
C ILE A 331 0.24 -15.04 12.81
N ASN A 332 -0.74 -14.17 12.53
CA ASN A 332 -0.54 -12.82 12.02
C ASN A 332 0.14 -12.72 10.65
N HIS A 333 0.24 -13.83 9.91
CA HIS A 333 0.72 -13.84 8.53
C HIS A 333 -0.41 -14.20 7.59
N TYR A 334 -0.48 -13.49 6.47
CA TYR A 334 -1.56 -13.63 5.51
C TYR A 334 -1.03 -13.60 4.09
N LYS A 335 -1.73 -14.28 3.20
CA LYS A 335 -1.52 -14.22 1.75
C LYS A 335 -2.61 -13.38 1.11
N LEU A 336 -2.18 -12.43 0.30
CA LEU A 336 -3.07 -11.61 -0.51
C LEU A 336 -3.14 -12.19 -1.91
N VAL A 337 -4.36 -12.39 -2.40
CA VAL A 337 -4.61 -12.81 -3.78
C VAL A 337 -5.66 -11.91 -4.43
N ALA A 338 -5.55 -11.73 -5.74
CA ALA A 338 -6.57 -11.05 -6.55
C ALA A 338 -7.31 -12.07 -7.42
N LEU A 339 -8.61 -11.83 -7.58
CA LEU A 339 -9.50 -12.58 -8.46
C LEU A 339 -10.39 -11.60 -9.21
N ALA A 340 -10.43 -11.69 -10.54
CA ALA A 340 -11.42 -10.94 -11.32
C ALA A 340 -12.78 -11.67 -11.27
N ASP A 341 -13.88 -10.91 -11.26
CA ASP A 341 -15.20 -11.51 -11.29
C ASP A 341 -15.39 -12.34 -12.57
N ASN A 342 -16.02 -13.51 -12.44
CA ASN A 342 -16.21 -14.49 -13.52
C ASN A 342 -14.91 -15.11 -14.08
N SER A 343 -13.80 -15.04 -13.32
CA SER A 343 -12.55 -15.74 -13.64
C SER A 343 -12.23 -16.75 -12.54
N ASP A 344 -11.66 -17.89 -12.93
CA ASP A 344 -11.11 -18.88 -11.99
C ASP A 344 -9.62 -18.67 -11.72
N ARG A 345 -9.00 -17.66 -12.36
CA ARG A 345 -7.56 -17.40 -12.23
C ARG A 345 -7.27 -16.56 -11.00
N VAL A 346 -6.61 -17.18 -10.03
CA VAL A 346 -6.10 -16.52 -8.82
C VAL A 346 -4.71 -15.95 -9.08
N LEU A 347 -4.51 -14.67 -8.79
CA LEU A 347 -3.22 -13.99 -8.90
C LEU A 347 -2.64 -13.72 -7.50
N PRO A 348 -1.50 -14.32 -7.13
CA PRO A 348 -0.79 -13.96 -5.90
C PRO A 348 -0.34 -12.50 -5.96
N CYS A 349 -0.73 -11.71 -4.95
CA CYS A 349 -0.48 -10.27 -4.90
C CYS A 349 0.56 -9.88 -3.86
N GLY A 350 0.70 -10.65 -2.79
CA GLY A 350 1.68 -10.34 -1.76
C GLY A 350 1.45 -11.10 -0.46
N THR A 351 2.28 -10.80 0.53
CA THR A 351 2.14 -11.31 1.89
C THR A 351 1.98 -10.16 2.87
N LEU A 352 1.14 -10.37 3.88
CA LEU A 352 0.93 -9.40 4.96
C LEU A 352 1.42 -9.99 6.28
N GLN A 353 2.04 -9.14 7.10
CA GLN A 353 2.38 -9.47 8.47
C GLN A 353 1.85 -8.37 9.39
N LEU A 354 1.13 -8.76 10.44
CA LEU A 354 0.67 -7.85 11.48
C LEU A 354 1.53 -7.98 12.73
N THR A 355 1.94 -6.85 13.30
CA THR A 355 2.69 -6.83 14.54
C THR A 355 2.13 -5.78 15.50
N ASN A 356 2.33 -6.04 16.79
CA ASN A 356 2.27 -5.00 17.81
C ASN A 356 3.71 -4.51 17.99
N SER A 357 3.92 -3.20 18.00
CA SER A 357 5.21 -2.55 18.18
C SER A 357 5.87 -2.92 19.52
N ASN A 358 5.07 -3.42 20.47
CA ASN A 358 5.49 -3.91 21.78
C ASN A 358 5.53 -5.45 21.88
N ALA A 359 5.25 -6.19 20.81
CA ALA A 359 5.50 -7.63 20.82
C ALA A 359 7.01 -7.84 20.69
N PRO A 360 7.66 -8.62 21.60
CA PRO A 360 9.03 -9.06 21.34
C PRO A 360 9.02 -9.76 19.98
N GLU A 361 9.95 -9.39 19.09
CA GLU A 361 10.23 -10.20 17.91
C GLU A 361 10.47 -11.61 18.43
N THR A 362 9.49 -12.50 18.25
CA THR A 362 9.72 -13.93 18.42
C THR A 362 10.69 -14.28 17.31
N VAL A 363 11.98 -14.23 17.65
CA VAL A 363 13.01 -15.00 16.98
C VAL A 363 12.45 -16.41 16.97
N THR A 364 11.87 -16.81 15.84
CA THR A 364 11.53 -18.20 15.59
C THR A 364 12.83 -18.96 15.79
N ASP A 365 12.87 -19.70 16.89
CA ASP A 365 14.01 -20.45 17.36
C ASP A 365 14.21 -21.64 16.43
N THR A 366 14.70 -21.38 15.21
CA THR A 366 15.23 -22.38 14.28
C THR A 366 16.45 -23.11 14.85
N ALA A 367 16.90 -22.79 16.06
CA ALA A 367 17.95 -23.55 16.74
C ALA A 367 17.44 -24.84 17.40
N LYS A 368 16.15 -24.94 17.79
CA LYS A 368 15.64 -26.17 18.43
C LYS A 368 15.39 -27.35 17.48
N ALA A 369 15.24 -27.09 16.18
CA ALA A 369 15.08 -28.14 15.18
C ALA A 369 16.41 -28.81 14.74
N ARG A 370 17.56 -28.38 15.27
CA ARG A 370 18.88 -28.99 14.97
C ARG A 370 19.45 -29.85 16.09
N GLU A 371 18.93 -29.78 17.31
CA GLU A 371 19.39 -30.64 18.41
C GLU A 371 18.62 -31.99 18.50
N GLU A 372 17.37 -32.07 18.02
CA GLU A 372 16.60 -33.34 18.07
C GLU A 372 16.91 -34.33 16.93
N THR A 373 17.73 -33.95 15.94
CA THR A 373 18.23 -34.88 14.90
C THR A 373 19.65 -35.42 15.16
N ALA A 374 20.26 -35.07 16.29
CA ALA A 374 21.58 -35.59 16.69
C ALA A 374 21.53 -36.67 17.79
N GLU A 375 20.35 -36.97 18.34
CA GLU A 375 20.13 -38.04 19.34
C GLU A 375 19.10 -39.09 18.89
N ASN A 376 19.20 -39.57 17.63
CA ASN A 376 18.61 -40.85 17.23
C ASN A 376 19.54 -41.63 16.31
#